data_AF-A0AAD5D441-F1
#
_entry.id   AF-A0AAD5D441-F1
#
_cell.length_a   1.000
_cell.length_b   1.000
_cell.length_c   1.000
_cell.angle_alpha   90.00
_cell.angle_beta   90.00
_cell.angle_gamma   90.00
#
_symmetry.space_group_name_H-M   'P 1'
#
loop_
_entity.id
_entity.type
_entity.pdbx_description
1 polymer ?
#
loop_
_entity_poly.entity_id
_entity_poly.type
_entity_poly.pdbx_seq_one_letter_code
_entity_poly.pdbx_strand_id
1 'polypeptide(L)'
;ISELLPLQKKYNDLKKQLALKSNELSLFQSRVEQNEHHKLSEIVKKIEQELAEAKSALSEKQALYKERVTEVATLEKSIHDHANNRDRILKDLEKKIKAVKTKMQSASKELKGHENNREKLLMEVEAFKQEQTSLENQLVSFQKQIGVLSSEVDALKNKVTSLKDEHSRAQSELNAARTKVKECDSQISRILKDQQKLKNVIGEKNLERKKLENEVKRMETEQKDCSLKVDKLIEKHSWITSEKQLFGRQGSDYDFTSRDPHKARDEFEKLQAEQAGLEKRVNKKVMAMFEKAEDEYNDLISKKSIIENDKSKIKLVIEELDEKKKETLKVTWVKVNSDFGSIFSTLLPGTMAKLEPPEGGSFLDGLEVRVAFGGVWKQSLSELSGGQRSLLALSLILALLLFKPAPLYILDEVDAALDLSHTQNIGRMIKAHFPHSQFIVVSLKEGMFNNANVLFRTKFVDGVSTVQRTVASKQSK
;
A
#
# COMPACT_ATOMS: atom_id res chain seq x y z
N ILE A 1 -65.36 -181.08 -29.11
CA ILE A 1 -64.95 -181.13 -30.53
C ILE A 1 -66.04 -181.91 -31.26
N SER A 2 -67.19 -181.32 -31.57
CA SER A 2 -67.55 -181.19 -32.99
C SER A 2 -68.64 -180.14 -33.29
N GLU A 3 -69.11 -179.34 -32.33
CA GLU A 3 -70.09 -178.27 -32.59
C GLU A 3 -69.52 -176.85 -32.35
N LEU A 4 -68.20 -176.71 -32.46
CA LEU A 4 -67.50 -175.42 -32.56
C LEU A 4 -67.52 -174.84 -34.00
N LEU A 5 -68.12 -175.55 -34.96
CA LEU A 5 -68.29 -175.11 -36.36
C LEU A 5 -69.40 -174.04 -36.62
N PRO A 6 -70.54 -173.98 -35.89
CA PRO A 6 -71.58 -172.99 -36.18
C PRO A 6 -71.21 -171.57 -35.72
N LEU A 7 -70.41 -171.42 -34.66
CA LEU A 7 -69.99 -170.11 -34.15
C LEU A 7 -68.96 -169.40 -35.04
N GLN A 8 -68.06 -170.16 -35.69
CA GLN A 8 -67.07 -169.59 -36.61
C GLN A 8 -67.71 -169.05 -37.90
N LYS A 9 -68.82 -169.66 -38.34
CA LYS A 9 -69.65 -169.13 -39.44
C LYS A 9 -70.34 -167.81 -39.06
N LYS A 10 -70.90 -167.70 -37.85
CA LYS A 10 -71.52 -166.45 -37.36
C LYS A 10 -70.51 -165.31 -37.22
N TYR A 11 -69.27 -165.58 -36.79
CA TYR A 11 -68.22 -164.56 -36.69
C TYR A 11 -67.79 -164.02 -38.06
N ASN A 12 -67.63 -164.89 -39.06
CA ASN A 12 -67.23 -164.47 -40.41
C ASN A 12 -68.32 -163.68 -41.15
N ASP A 13 -69.60 -163.95 -40.87
CA ASP A 13 -70.72 -163.19 -41.45
C ASP A 13 -70.84 -161.79 -40.85
N LEU A 14 -70.69 -161.66 -39.51
CA LEU A 14 -70.62 -160.36 -38.83
C LEU A 14 -69.40 -159.54 -39.28
N LYS A 15 -68.25 -160.18 -39.54
CA LYS A 15 -67.06 -159.51 -40.06
C LYS A 15 -67.25 -158.97 -41.49
N LYS A 16 -68.00 -159.68 -42.34
CA LYS A 16 -68.40 -159.20 -43.67
C LYS A 16 -69.38 -158.04 -43.60
N GLN A 17 -70.37 -158.09 -42.70
CA GLN A 17 -71.31 -156.98 -42.52
C GLN A 17 -70.63 -155.71 -41.98
N LEU A 18 -69.62 -155.84 -41.10
CA LEU A 18 -68.85 -154.71 -40.58
C LEU A 18 -67.99 -154.05 -41.66
N ALA A 19 -67.37 -154.86 -42.54
CA ALA A 19 -66.59 -154.35 -43.67
C ALA A 19 -67.45 -153.62 -44.72
N LEU A 20 -68.68 -154.10 -44.97
CA LEU A 20 -69.64 -153.40 -45.83
C LEU A 20 -70.10 -152.08 -45.22
N LYS A 21 -70.43 -152.07 -43.91
CA LYS A 21 -70.87 -150.86 -43.22
C LYS A 21 -69.75 -149.83 -43.07
N SER A 22 -68.48 -150.23 -42.90
CA SER A 22 -67.36 -149.27 -42.87
C SER A 22 -67.11 -148.63 -44.23
N ASN A 23 -67.33 -149.37 -45.32
CA ASN A 23 -67.17 -148.84 -46.67
C ASN A 23 -68.33 -147.89 -47.07
N GLU A 24 -69.56 -148.16 -46.63
CA GLU A 24 -70.68 -147.21 -46.75
C GLU A 24 -70.42 -145.92 -45.95
N LEU A 25 -69.81 -146.01 -44.77
CA LEU A 25 -69.51 -144.86 -43.91
C LEU A 25 -68.40 -143.96 -44.50
N SER A 26 -67.38 -144.57 -45.11
CA SER A 26 -66.34 -143.86 -45.86
C SER A 26 -66.88 -143.11 -47.09
N LEU A 27 -67.79 -143.74 -47.85
CA LEU A 27 -68.46 -143.08 -48.99
C LEU A 27 -69.38 -141.93 -48.53
N PHE A 28 -69.99 -142.03 -47.36
CA PHE A 28 -70.78 -140.95 -46.78
C PHE A 28 -69.90 -139.80 -46.26
N GLN A 29 -68.75 -140.08 -45.64
CA GLN A 29 -67.79 -139.06 -45.21
C GLN A 29 -67.22 -138.26 -46.40
N SER A 30 -66.87 -138.95 -47.49
CA SER A 30 -66.41 -138.29 -48.72
C SER A 30 -67.49 -137.40 -49.36
N ARG A 31 -68.78 -137.75 -49.25
CA ARG A 31 -69.90 -136.90 -49.69
C ARG A 31 -70.17 -135.70 -48.78
N VAL A 32 -69.83 -135.79 -47.49
CA VAL A 32 -69.95 -134.65 -46.55
C VAL A 32 -68.84 -133.62 -46.79
N GLU A 33 -67.62 -134.06 -47.13
CA GLU A 33 -66.50 -133.17 -47.46
C GLU A 33 -66.67 -132.43 -48.80
N GLN A 34 -67.43 -132.99 -49.75
CA GLN A 34 -67.71 -132.35 -51.04
C GLN A 34 -69.00 -131.52 -51.10
N ASN A 35 -69.76 -131.42 -50.00
CA ASN A 35 -71.00 -130.65 -49.97
C ASN A 35 -70.72 -129.15 -49.77
N GLU A 36 -71.36 -128.27 -50.55
CA GLU A 36 -71.07 -126.82 -50.59
C GLU A 36 -71.13 -126.14 -49.21
N HIS A 37 -71.93 -126.66 -48.29
CA HIS A 37 -72.04 -126.14 -46.92
C HIS A 37 -70.75 -126.21 -46.10
N HIS A 38 -69.87 -127.21 -46.32
CA HIS A 38 -68.61 -127.29 -45.56
C HIS A 38 -67.59 -126.26 -46.06
N LYS A 39 -67.51 -126.06 -47.39
CA LYS A 39 -66.67 -125.01 -48.00
C LYS A 39 -67.13 -123.60 -47.61
N LEU A 40 -68.44 -123.36 -47.56
CA LEU A 40 -68.99 -122.09 -47.08
C LEU A 40 -68.71 -121.86 -45.58
N SER A 41 -68.76 -122.90 -44.75
CA SER A 41 -68.45 -122.77 -43.32
C SER A 41 -66.98 -122.48 -43.04
N GLU A 42 -66.05 -123.03 -43.81
CA GLU A 42 -64.62 -122.68 -43.71
C GLU A 42 -64.34 -121.24 -44.17
N ILE A 43 -64.98 -120.78 -45.25
CA ILE A 43 -64.82 -119.39 -45.72
C ILE A 43 -65.39 -118.40 -44.70
N VAL A 44 -66.55 -118.68 -44.11
CA VAL A 44 -67.14 -117.83 -43.06
C VAL A 44 -66.24 -117.76 -41.83
N LYS A 45 -65.66 -118.88 -41.37
CA LYS A 45 -64.69 -118.89 -40.27
C LYS A 45 -63.46 -118.04 -40.57
N LYS A 46 -62.96 -118.09 -41.81
CA LYS A 46 -61.81 -117.30 -42.24
C LYS A 46 -62.11 -115.80 -42.22
N ILE A 47 -63.27 -115.40 -42.73
CA ILE A 47 -63.73 -114.00 -42.73
C ILE A 47 -64.00 -113.50 -41.30
N GLU A 48 -64.58 -114.32 -40.43
CA GLU A 48 -64.79 -113.96 -39.02
C GLU A 48 -63.46 -113.75 -38.27
N GLN A 49 -62.45 -114.56 -38.59
CA GLN A 49 -61.11 -114.43 -38.01
C GLN A 49 -60.39 -113.17 -38.52
N GLU A 50 -60.45 -112.87 -39.82
CA GLU A 50 -59.92 -111.63 -40.40
C GLU A 50 -60.65 -110.38 -39.86
N LEU A 51 -61.96 -110.46 -39.61
CA LEU A 51 -62.75 -109.37 -39.07
C LEU A 51 -62.48 -109.13 -37.57
N ALA A 52 -62.15 -110.17 -36.81
CA ALA A 52 -61.69 -110.06 -35.43
C ALA A 52 -60.31 -109.39 -35.35
N GLU A 53 -59.38 -109.79 -36.22
CA GLU A 53 -58.05 -109.17 -36.32
C GLU A 53 -58.14 -107.68 -36.71
N ALA A 54 -58.98 -107.34 -37.69
CA ALA A 54 -59.20 -105.96 -38.11
C ALA A 54 -59.83 -105.09 -37.02
N LYS A 55 -60.77 -105.63 -36.22
CA LYS A 55 -61.35 -104.91 -35.08
C LYS A 55 -60.34 -104.68 -33.95
N SER A 56 -59.48 -105.66 -33.68
CA SER A 56 -58.39 -105.52 -32.71
C SER A 56 -57.41 -104.42 -33.14
N ALA A 57 -56.98 -104.44 -34.41
CA ALA A 57 -56.08 -103.43 -34.97
C ALA A 57 -56.70 -102.01 -34.98
N LEU A 58 -58.01 -101.89 -35.24
CA LEU A 58 -58.72 -100.60 -35.17
C LEU A 58 -58.76 -100.04 -33.74
N SER A 59 -59.01 -100.89 -32.75
CA SER A 59 -59.03 -100.51 -31.33
C SER A 59 -57.64 -100.01 -30.88
N GLU A 60 -56.57 -100.73 -31.24
CA GLU A 60 -55.20 -100.29 -30.94
C GLU A 60 -54.86 -98.95 -31.59
N LYS A 61 -55.22 -98.74 -32.86
CA LYS A 61 -54.96 -97.47 -33.56
C LYS A 61 -55.78 -96.31 -33.00
N GLN A 62 -57.01 -96.55 -32.54
CA GLN A 62 -57.82 -95.53 -31.87
C GLN A 62 -57.28 -95.16 -30.49
N ALA A 63 -56.74 -96.12 -29.73
CA ALA A 63 -56.07 -95.85 -28.47
C ALA A 63 -54.80 -94.99 -28.68
N LEU A 64 -53.98 -95.37 -29.67
CA LEU A 64 -52.76 -94.63 -30.02
C LEU A 64 -53.07 -93.19 -30.50
N TYR A 65 -54.15 -93.01 -31.26
CA TYR A 65 -54.60 -91.68 -31.70
C TYR A 65 -55.01 -90.80 -30.51
N LYS A 66 -55.78 -91.35 -29.55
CA LYS A 66 -56.17 -90.61 -28.35
C LYS A 66 -54.95 -90.20 -27.51
N GLU A 67 -53.98 -91.09 -27.36
CA GLU A 67 -52.73 -90.79 -26.64
C GLU A 67 -51.93 -89.66 -27.31
N ARG A 68 -51.77 -89.70 -28.64
CA ARG A 68 -51.07 -88.64 -29.38
C ARG A 68 -51.81 -87.30 -29.35
N VAL A 69 -53.14 -87.31 -29.40
CA VAL A 69 -53.93 -86.08 -29.24
C VAL A 69 -53.76 -85.49 -27.84
N THR A 70 -53.69 -86.33 -26.79
CA THR A 70 -53.41 -85.83 -25.44
C THR A 70 -51.99 -85.30 -25.27
N GLU A 71 -50.98 -85.90 -25.91
CA GLU A 71 -49.61 -85.38 -25.94
C GLU A 71 -49.51 -84.04 -26.68
N VAL A 72 -50.19 -83.88 -27.81
CA VAL A 72 -50.19 -82.61 -28.54
C VAL A 72 -50.86 -81.52 -27.69
N ALA A 73 -51.99 -81.82 -27.04
CA ALA A 73 -52.67 -80.86 -26.18
C ALA A 73 -51.82 -80.45 -24.95
N THR A 74 -51.05 -81.37 -24.36
CA THR A 74 -50.14 -81.03 -23.24
C THR A 74 -48.92 -80.25 -23.72
N LEU A 75 -48.37 -80.56 -24.89
CA LEU A 75 -47.28 -79.80 -25.52
C LEU A 75 -47.72 -78.38 -25.91
N GLU A 76 -48.90 -78.22 -26.50
CA GLU A 76 -49.45 -76.90 -26.84
C GLU A 76 -49.68 -76.04 -25.59
N LYS A 77 -50.18 -76.63 -24.51
CA LYS A 77 -50.36 -75.95 -23.22
C LYS A 77 -49.01 -75.55 -22.60
N SER A 78 -48.02 -76.44 -22.66
CA SER A 78 -46.65 -76.15 -22.21
C SER A 78 -45.99 -75.03 -23.02
N ILE A 79 -46.14 -75.03 -24.35
CA ILE A 79 -45.63 -73.96 -25.23
C ILE A 79 -46.28 -72.62 -24.88
N HIS A 80 -47.59 -72.59 -24.64
CA HIS A 80 -48.31 -71.36 -24.26
C HIS A 80 -47.86 -70.82 -22.89
N ASP A 81 -47.70 -71.70 -21.90
CA ASP A 81 -47.24 -71.31 -20.56
C ASP A 81 -45.79 -70.79 -20.59
N HIS A 82 -44.89 -71.43 -21.36
CA HIS A 82 -43.52 -70.96 -21.54
C HIS A 82 -43.44 -69.62 -22.29
N ALA A 83 -44.28 -69.39 -23.30
CA ALA A 83 -44.34 -68.12 -24.02
C ALA A 83 -44.77 -66.96 -23.10
N ASN A 84 -45.82 -67.15 -22.31
CA ASN A 84 -46.30 -66.14 -21.35
C ASN A 84 -45.27 -65.85 -20.25
N ASN A 85 -44.57 -66.87 -19.76
CA ASN A 85 -43.55 -66.69 -18.73
C ASN A 85 -42.31 -65.95 -19.28
N ARG A 86 -41.93 -66.24 -20.55
CA ARG A 86 -40.84 -65.55 -21.24
C ARG A 86 -41.11 -64.06 -21.40
N ASP A 87 -42.32 -63.68 -21.81
CA ASP A 87 -42.70 -62.28 -21.99
C ASP A 87 -42.77 -61.49 -20.67
N ARG A 88 -43.19 -62.14 -19.58
CA ARG A 88 -43.15 -61.54 -18.23
C ARG A 88 -41.72 -61.33 -17.76
N ILE A 89 -40.85 -62.33 -17.90
CA ILE A 89 -39.43 -62.24 -17.51
C ILE A 89 -38.71 -61.18 -18.35
N LEU A 90 -38.98 -61.11 -19.66
CA LEU A 90 -38.43 -60.08 -20.55
C LEU A 90 -38.85 -58.67 -20.11
N LYS A 91 -40.13 -58.43 -19.82
CA LYS A 91 -40.60 -57.11 -19.35
C LYS A 91 -39.98 -56.70 -18.01
N ASP A 92 -39.81 -57.64 -17.09
CA ASP A 92 -39.18 -57.37 -15.79
C ASP A 92 -37.66 -57.12 -15.93
N LEU A 93 -36.98 -57.87 -16.80
CA LEU A 93 -35.58 -57.61 -17.13
C LEU A 93 -35.42 -56.27 -17.85
N GLU A 94 -36.30 -55.89 -18.78
CA GLU A 94 -36.31 -54.57 -19.42
C GLU A 94 -36.53 -53.44 -18.40
N LYS A 95 -37.45 -53.61 -17.45
CA LYS A 95 -37.65 -52.64 -16.35
C LYS A 95 -36.42 -52.52 -15.47
N LYS A 96 -35.80 -53.65 -15.10
CA LYS A 96 -34.55 -53.66 -14.31
C LYS A 96 -33.40 -53.02 -15.08
N ILE A 97 -33.25 -53.31 -16.37
CA ILE A 97 -32.25 -52.69 -17.25
C ILE A 97 -32.47 -51.18 -17.33
N LYS A 98 -33.72 -50.72 -17.52
CA LYS A 98 -34.04 -49.28 -17.52
C LYS A 98 -33.70 -48.62 -16.19
N ALA A 99 -34.06 -49.25 -15.06
CA ALA A 99 -33.76 -48.74 -13.72
C ALA A 99 -32.26 -48.72 -13.40
N VAL A 100 -31.49 -49.72 -13.85
CA VAL A 100 -30.03 -49.75 -13.71
C VAL A 100 -29.39 -48.72 -14.65
N LYS A 101 -29.92 -48.53 -15.86
CA LYS A 101 -29.43 -47.53 -16.81
C LYS A 101 -29.63 -46.11 -16.30
N THR A 102 -30.76 -45.80 -15.68
CA THR A 102 -30.98 -44.48 -15.06
C THR A 102 -30.07 -44.26 -13.85
N LYS A 103 -29.89 -45.28 -12.98
CA LYS A 103 -28.93 -45.21 -11.87
C LYS A 103 -27.48 -45.06 -12.34
N MET A 104 -27.10 -45.74 -13.41
CA MET A 104 -25.77 -45.62 -14.03
C MET A 104 -25.57 -44.21 -14.61
N GLN A 105 -26.59 -43.65 -15.26
CA GLN A 105 -26.53 -42.27 -15.79
C GLN A 105 -26.45 -41.23 -14.69
N SER A 106 -27.18 -41.39 -13.57
CA SER A 106 -27.07 -40.46 -12.44
C SER A 106 -25.70 -40.57 -11.75
N ALA A 107 -25.21 -41.79 -11.51
CA ALA A 107 -23.88 -42.00 -10.92
C ALA A 107 -22.75 -41.48 -11.82
N SER A 108 -22.85 -41.64 -13.15
CA SER A 108 -21.88 -41.08 -14.09
C SER A 108 -21.89 -39.54 -14.09
N LYS A 109 -23.06 -38.92 -13.93
CA LYS A 109 -23.18 -37.46 -13.83
C LYS A 109 -22.58 -36.94 -12.51
N GLU A 110 -22.82 -37.63 -11.40
CA GLU A 110 -22.21 -37.32 -10.10
C GLU A 110 -20.69 -37.50 -10.13
N LEU A 111 -20.19 -38.59 -10.71
CA LEU A 111 -18.75 -38.83 -10.89
C LEU A 111 -18.09 -37.68 -11.66
N LYS A 112 -18.70 -37.25 -12.77
CA LYS A 112 -18.20 -36.11 -13.56
C LYS A 112 -18.23 -34.79 -12.80
N GLY A 113 -19.23 -34.60 -11.93
CA GLY A 113 -19.29 -33.46 -11.00
C GLY A 113 -18.16 -33.48 -9.96
N HIS A 114 -17.89 -34.64 -9.37
CA HIS A 114 -16.78 -34.84 -8.43
C HIS A 114 -15.41 -34.69 -9.11
N GLU A 115 -15.24 -35.16 -10.34
CA GLU A 115 -14.01 -34.97 -11.13
C GLU A 115 -13.73 -33.50 -11.38
N ASN A 116 -14.74 -32.73 -11.80
CA ASN A 116 -14.59 -31.27 -11.99
C ASN A 116 -14.26 -30.54 -10.68
N ASN A 117 -14.89 -30.94 -9.56
CA ASN A 117 -14.59 -30.35 -8.25
C ASN A 117 -13.18 -30.71 -7.77
N ARG A 118 -12.72 -31.94 -8.02
CA ARG A 118 -11.34 -32.37 -7.74
C ARG A 118 -10.33 -31.54 -8.55
N GLU A 119 -10.61 -31.27 -9.82
CA GLU A 119 -9.77 -30.41 -10.65
C GLU A 119 -9.71 -28.96 -10.14
N LYS A 120 -10.85 -28.40 -9.72
CA LYS A 120 -10.89 -27.07 -9.08
C LYS A 120 -10.06 -27.03 -7.81
N LEU A 121 -10.25 -27.98 -6.91
CA LEU A 121 -9.50 -28.06 -5.66
C LEU A 121 -8.00 -28.25 -5.91
N LEU A 122 -7.61 -29.02 -6.92
CA LEU A 122 -6.20 -29.16 -7.32
C LEU A 122 -5.61 -27.83 -7.81
N MET A 123 -6.35 -27.07 -8.62
CA MET A 123 -5.92 -25.74 -9.06
C MET A 123 -5.80 -24.75 -7.90
N GLU A 124 -6.74 -24.77 -6.95
CA GLU A 124 -6.68 -23.92 -5.74
C GLU A 124 -5.49 -24.29 -4.85
N VAL A 125 -5.23 -25.57 -4.63
CA VAL A 125 -4.06 -26.03 -3.85
C VAL A 125 -2.75 -25.60 -4.50
N GLU A 126 -2.66 -25.70 -5.83
CA GLU A 126 -1.45 -25.29 -6.55
C GLU A 126 -1.25 -23.77 -6.48
N ALA A 127 -2.33 -22.98 -6.61
CA ALA A 127 -2.29 -21.53 -6.43
C ALA A 127 -1.82 -21.14 -5.01
N PHE A 128 -2.36 -21.77 -3.97
CA PHE A 128 -1.95 -21.49 -2.59
C PHE A 128 -0.49 -21.89 -2.31
N LYS A 129 0.02 -22.98 -2.89
CA LYS A 129 1.45 -23.33 -2.78
C LYS A 129 2.35 -22.29 -3.44
N GLN A 130 1.94 -21.76 -4.57
CA GLN A 130 2.65 -20.70 -5.28
C GLN A 130 2.64 -19.39 -4.50
N GLU A 131 1.52 -19.03 -3.87
CA GLU A 131 1.46 -17.87 -2.96
C GLU A 131 2.33 -18.08 -1.72
N GLN A 132 2.31 -19.27 -1.11
CA GLN A 132 3.14 -19.58 0.05
C GLN A 132 4.63 -19.43 -0.26
N THR A 133 5.09 -19.99 -1.39
CA THR A 133 6.50 -19.89 -1.81
C THR A 133 6.90 -18.45 -2.14
N SER A 134 6.01 -17.66 -2.75
CA SER A 134 6.23 -16.22 -2.96
C SER A 134 6.39 -15.47 -1.63
N LEU A 135 5.52 -15.72 -0.66
CA LEU A 135 5.57 -15.09 0.67
C LEU A 135 6.83 -15.50 1.46
N GLU A 136 7.24 -16.78 1.39
CA GLU A 136 8.47 -17.27 2.00
C GLU A 136 9.70 -16.56 1.41
N ASN A 137 9.75 -16.39 0.07
CA ASN A 137 10.82 -15.64 -0.59
C ASN A 137 10.86 -14.16 -0.17
N GLN A 138 9.69 -13.52 -0.04
CA GLN A 138 9.60 -12.15 0.47
C GLN A 138 10.11 -12.04 1.91
N LEU A 139 9.73 -12.96 2.80
CA LEU A 139 10.20 -13.01 4.18
C LEU A 139 11.72 -13.13 4.28
N VAL A 140 12.33 -14.00 3.48
CA VAL A 140 13.80 -14.15 3.43
C VAL A 140 14.45 -12.84 2.95
N SER A 141 13.88 -12.17 1.96
CA SER A 141 14.39 -10.89 1.47
C SER A 141 14.32 -9.79 2.54
N PHE A 142 13.21 -9.72 3.29
CA PHE A 142 13.04 -8.75 4.37
C PHE A 142 13.95 -9.04 5.55
N GLN A 143 14.14 -10.31 5.93
CA GLN A 143 15.11 -10.68 6.97
C GLN A 143 16.53 -10.27 6.59
N LYS A 144 16.92 -10.43 5.32
CA LYS A 144 18.22 -9.96 4.83
C LYS A 144 18.36 -8.44 4.90
N GLN A 145 17.32 -7.69 4.51
CA GLN A 145 17.31 -6.23 4.63
C GLN A 145 17.40 -5.77 6.08
N ILE A 146 16.66 -6.42 6.99
CA ILE A 146 16.72 -6.14 8.43
C ILE A 146 18.13 -6.36 8.97
N GLY A 147 18.81 -7.45 8.57
CA GLY A 147 20.19 -7.71 9.00
C GLY A 147 21.20 -6.67 8.51
N VAL A 148 21.04 -6.16 7.28
CA VAL A 148 21.87 -5.06 6.76
C VAL A 148 21.62 -3.78 7.57
N LEU A 149 20.35 -3.40 7.74
CA LEU A 149 19.99 -2.20 8.49
C LEU A 149 20.43 -2.27 9.96
N SER A 150 20.32 -3.42 10.61
CA SER A 150 20.79 -3.59 11.99
C SER A 150 22.29 -3.39 12.09
N SER A 151 23.07 -3.92 11.13
CA SER A 151 24.52 -3.73 11.10
C SER A 151 24.93 -2.26 10.88
N GLU A 152 24.19 -1.52 10.04
CA GLU A 152 24.40 -0.09 9.83
C GLU A 152 24.07 0.72 11.08
N VAL A 153 22.98 0.38 11.79
CA VAL A 153 22.61 1.01 13.05
C VAL A 153 23.69 0.79 14.11
N ASP A 154 24.24 -0.42 14.23
CA ASP A 154 25.32 -0.71 15.18
C ASP A 154 26.61 0.05 14.83
N ALA A 155 26.95 0.14 13.53
CA ALA A 155 28.09 0.92 13.06
C ALA A 155 27.94 2.42 13.38
N LEU A 156 26.74 2.98 13.13
CA LEU A 156 26.43 4.37 13.46
C LEU A 156 26.44 4.61 14.96
N LYS A 157 25.93 3.68 15.76
CA LYS A 157 25.94 3.76 17.22
C LYS A 157 27.37 3.82 17.76
N ASN A 158 28.27 2.98 17.25
CA ASN A 158 29.69 3.00 17.61
C ASN A 158 30.37 4.31 17.20
N LYS A 159 30.01 4.88 16.05
CA LYS A 159 30.52 6.17 15.58
C LYS A 159 30.02 7.34 16.44
N VAL A 160 28.77 7.28 16.89
CA VAL A 160 28.21 8.28 17.83
C VAL A 160 28.91 8.21 19.18
N THR A 161 29.18 7.01 19.69
CA THR A 161 29.93 6.86 20.96
C THR A 161 31.35 7.40 20.85
N SER A 162 32.07 7.11 19.75
CA SER A 162 33.43 7.62 19.57
C SER A 162 33.47 9.16 19.45
N LEU A 163 32.54 9.73 18.68
CA LEU A 163 32.41 11.19 18.54
C LEU A 163 32.03 11.87 19.86
N LYS A 164 31.20 11.22 20.69
CA LYS A 164 30.83 11.73 22.01
C LYS A 164 32.05 11.76 22.95
N ASP A 165 32.90 10.74 22.90
CA ASP A 165 34.13 10.69 23.70
C ASP A 165 35.14 11.76 23.24
N GLU A 166 35.31 11.93 21.92
CA GLU A 166 36.13 13.01 21.35
C GLU A 166 35.63 14.39 21.74
N HIS A 167 34.32 14.62 21.68
CA HIS A 167 33.70 15.88 22.10
C HIS A 167 33.92 16.13 23.60
N SER A 168 33.77 15.11 24.45
CA SER A 168 34.02 15.22 25.88
C SER A 168 35.47 15.59 26.19
N ARG A 169 36.45 14.99 25.48
CA ARG A 169 37.87 15.34 25.61
C ARG A 169 38.13 16.78 25.19
N ALA A 170 37.66 17.18 24.00
CA ALA A 170 37.82 18.54 23.49
C ALA A 170 37.17 19.58 24.43
N GLN A 171 36.01 19.27 25.01
CA GLN A 171 35.34 20.13 25.97
C GLN A 171 36.14 20.28 27.28
N SER A 172 36.76 19.19 27.75
CA SER A 172 37.65 19.22 28.92
C SER A 172 38.89 20.08 28.66
N GLU A 173 39.53 19.92 27.50
CA GLU A 173 40.68 20.73 27.09
C GLU A 173 40.32 22.22 26.96
N LEU A 174 39.17 22.53 26.37
CA LEU A 174 38.68 23.90 26.26
C LEU A 174 38.43 24.52 27.63
N ASN A 175 37.85 23.77 28.57
CA ASN A 175 37.63 24.24 29.93
C ASN A 175 38.96 24.49 30.66
N ALA A 176 39.96 23.62 30.49
CA ALA A 176 41.30 23.80 31.05
C ALA A 176 42.04 25.01 30.43
N ALA A 177 41.86 25.27 29.13
CA ALA A 177 42.40 26.47 28.50
C ALA A 177 41.71 27.74 29.03
N ARG A 178 40.38 27.72 29.20
CA ARG A 178 39.60 28.84 29.77
C ARG A 178 40.01 29.17 31.21
N THR A 179 40.29 28.18 32.04
CA THR A 179 40.76 28.43 33.41
C THR A 179 42.15 29.07 33.41
N LYS A 180 43.07 28.60 32.55
CA LYS A 180 44.39 29.23 32.39
C LYS A 180 44.32 30.68 31.90
N VAL A 181 43.43 30.98 30.95
CA VAL A 181 43.21 32.37 30.47
C VAL A 181 42.71 33.25 31.61
N LYS A 182 41.70 32.80 32.37
CA LYS A 182 41.20 33.55 33.54
C LYS A 182 42.29 33.80 34.58
N GLU A 183 43.15 32.82 34.82
CA GLU A 183 44.28 32.98 35.72
C GLU A 183 45.28 34.02 35.19
N CYS A 184 45.64 33.96 33.91
CA CYS A 184 46.51 34.95 33.27
C CYS A 184 45.91 36.36 33.34
N ASP A 185 44.62 36.53 33.04
CA ASP A 185 43.92 37.82 33.13
C ASP A 185 43.94 38.37 34.56
N SER A 186 43.80 37.50 35.56
CA SER A 186 43.89 37.89 36.97
C SER A 186 45.30 38.35 37.36
N GLN A 187 46.34 37.69 36.83
CA GLN A 187 47.74 38.06 37.04
C GLN A 187 48.06 39.38 36.36
N ILE A 188 47.65 39.57 35.10
CA ILE A 188 47.78 40.82 34.35
C ILE A 188 47.11 41.97 35.13
N SER A 189 45.89 41.76 35.61
CA SER A 189 45.15 42.76 36.39
C SER A 189 45.87 43.15 37.69
N ARG A 190 46.54 42.20 38.37
CA ARG A 190 47.37 42.49 39.55
C ARG A 190 48.61 43.30 39.17
N ILE A 191 49.33 42.87 38.14
CA ILE A 191 50.53 43.57 37.65
C ILE A 191 50.19 45.00 37.22
N LEU A 192 49.08 45.22 36.50
CA LEU A 192 48.63 46.56 36.12
C LEU A 192 48.30 47.45 37.33
N LYS A 193 47.66 46.89 38.37
CA LYS A 193 47.40 47.62 39.62
C LYS A 193 48.70 48.00 40.32
N ASP A 194 49.67 47.10 40.38
CA ASP A 194 50.95 47.36 41.03
C ASP A 194 51.81 48.34 40.21
N GLN A 195 51.79 48.24 38.88
CA GLN A 195 52.39 49.24 37.99
C GLN A 195 51.79 50.62 38.22
N GLN A 196 50.47 50.73 38.37
CA GLN A 196 49.81 52.00 38.62
C GLN A 196 50.19 52.57 40.01
N LYS A 197 50.27 51.73 41.05
CA LYS A 197 50.75 52.15 42.38
C LYS A 197 52.18 52.67 42.30
N LEU A 198 53.07 51.93 41.63
CA LEU A 198 54.47 52.32 41.49
C LEU A 198 54.60 53.64 40.70
N LYS A 199 53.81 53.82 39.65
CA LYS A 199 53.75 55.07 38.89
C LYS A 199 53.29 56.25 39.74
N ASN A 200 52.30 56.04 40.62
CA ASN A 200 51.86 57.07 41.57
C ASN A 200 52.99 57.43 42.56
N VAL A 201 53.67 56.43 43.13
CA VAL A 201 54.81 56.65 44.05
C VAL A 201 55.96 57.39 43.35
N ILE A 202 56.28 57.03 42.10
CA ILE A 202 57.26 57.75 41.28
C ILE A 202 56.82 59.20 41.04
N GLY A 203 55.53 59.43 40.79
CA GLY A 203 54.95 60.76 40.64
C GLY A 203 55.10 61.60 41.91
N GLU A 204 54.76 61.04 43.07
CA GLU A 204 54.91 61.68 44.38
C GLU A 204 56.38 62.00 44.68
N LYS A 205 57.29 61.04 44.48
CA LYS A 205 58.73 61.25 44.70
C LYS A 205 59.34 62.25 43.71
N ASN A 206 58.87 62.29 42.47
CA ASN A 206 59.28 63.32 41.52
C ASN A 206 58.78 64.71 41.91
N LEU A 207 57.57 64.83 42.44
CA LEU A 207 57.04 66.10 42.96
C LEU A 207 57.83 66.56 44.17
N GLU A 208 58.12 65.65 45.10
CA GLU A 208 58.94 65.91 46.29
C GLU A 208 60.36 66.33 45.90
N ARG A 209 60.99 65.63 44.93
CA ARG A 209 62.28 66.03 44.35
C ARG A 209 62.22 67.44 43.75
N LYS A 210 61.21 67.74 42.93
CA LYS A 210 61.06 69.09 42.33
C LYS A 210 60.85 70.18 43.37
N LYS A 211 60.11 69.90 44.45
CA LYS A 211 59.95 70.84 45.57
C LYS A 211 61.30 71.13 46.22
N LEU A 212 62.06 70.08 46.55
CA LEU A 212 63.40 70.22 47.12
C LEU A 212 64.37 70.92 46.15
N GLU A 213 64.36 70.60 44.86
CA GLU A 213 65.17 71.28 43.85
C GLU A 213 64.82 72.78 43.73
N ASN A 214 63.54 73.11 43.73
CA ASN A 214 63.10 74.51 43.69
C ASN A 214 63.44 75.24 44.99
N GLU A 215 63.37 74.57 46.13
CA GLU A 215 63.75 75.13 47.42
C GLU A 215 65.27 75.36 47.52
N VAL A 216 66.07 74.41 47.03
CA VAL A 216 67.53 74.58 46.89
C VAL A 216 67.84 75.74 45.95
N LYS A 217 67.22 75.79 44.77
CA LYS A 217 67.40 76.92 43.83
C LYS A 217 66.98 78.25 44.45
N ARG A 218 65.85 78.29 45.16
CA ARG A 218 65.39 79.48 45.89
C ARG A 218 66.45 79.91 46.90
N MET A 219 66.93 78.99 47.74
CA MET A 219 67.98 79.28 48.73
C MET A 219 69.29 79.72 48.08
N GLU A 220 69.70 79.14 46.95
CA GLU A 220 70.89 79.57 46.20
C GLU A 220 70.73 80.96 45.60
N THR A 221 69.55 81.26 45.02
CA THR A 221 69.25 82.60 44.49
C THR A 221 69.11 83.63 45.59
N GLU A 222 68.47 83.30 46.72
CA GLU A 222 68.36 84.17 47.89
C GLU A 222 69.74 84.39 48.53
N GLN A 223 70.60 83.38 48.60
CA GLN A 223 71.97 83.54 49.09
C GLN A 223 72.78 84.47 48.18
N LYS A 224 72.69 84.28 46.86
CA LYS A 224 73.37 85.14 45.87
C LYS A 224 72.80 86.56 45.86
N ASP A 225 71.48 86.71 45.89
CA ASP A 225 70.81 88.01 45.87
C ASP A 225 70.98 88.75 47.19
N CYS A 226 70.97 88.08 48.35
CA CYS A 226 71.27 88.69 49.64
C CYS A 226 72.74 89.09 49.73
N SER A 227 73.69 88.25 49.27
CA SER A 227 75.10 88.65 49.19
C SER A 227 75.28 89.84 48.27
N LEU A 228 74.77 89.77 47.03
CA LEU A 228 74.89 90.85 46.06
C LEU A 228 74.13 92.11 46.45
N LYS A 229 72.98 92.01 47.14
CA LYS A 229 72.28 93.18 47.68
C LYS A 229 73.03 93.77 48.86
N VAL A 230 73.56 92.97 49.78
CA VAL A 230 74.35 93.48 50.90
C VAL A 230 75.60 94.19 50.37
N ASP A 231 76.31 93.57 49.44
CA ASP A 231 77.53 94.12 48.85
C ASP A 231 77.23 95.39 48.01
N LYS A 232 76.19 95.35 47.14
CA LYS A 232 75.80 96.52 46.33
C LYS A 232 75.15 97.64 47.16
N LEU A 233 74.43 97.33 48.24
CA LEU A 233 73.83 98.35 49.10
C LEU A 233 74.89 99.02 49.98
N ILE A 234 75.90 98.28 50.43
CA ILE A 234 77.05 98.84 51.16
C ILE A 234 77.95 99.69 50.23
N GLU A 235 78.20 99.24 48.99
CA GLU A 235 79.01 100.00 48.03
C GLU A 235 78.30 101.24 47.46
N LYS A 236 77.01 101.11 47.12
CA LYS A 236 76.29 102.18 46.41
C LYS A 236 75.75 103.28 47.34
N HIS A 237 75.59 102.97 48.62
CA HIS A 237 74.99 103.86 49.60
C HIS A 237 75.76 103.77 50.92
N SER A 238 76.87 104.51 51.01
CA SER A 238 77.71 104.61 52.21
C SER A 238 76.98 105.13 53.46
N TRP A 239 75.80 105.73 53.28
CA TRP A 239 74.88 106.13 54.36
C TRP A 239 74.10 104.95 54.98
N ILE A 240 74.00 103.78 54.35
CA ILE A 240 73.30 102.59 54.90
C ILE A 240 74.05 102.02 56.11
N THR A 241 75.38 102.12 56.13
CA THR A 241 76.18 101.78 57.31
C THR A 241 75.96 102.79 58.44
N SER A 242 75.61 104.04 58.13
CA SER A 242 75.38 105.13 59.08
C SER A 242 73.93 105.22 59.59
N GLU A 243 72.93 104.83 58.80
CA GLU A 243 71.49 105.07 59.05
C GLU A 243 70.66 103.79 59.25
N LYS A 244 71.29 102.61 59.36
CA LYS A 244 70.62 101.32 59.69
C LYS A 244 69.69 101.39 60.92
N GLN A 245 69.91 102.37 61.80
CA GLN A 245 69.14 102.60 63.02
C GLN A 245 67.77 103.28 62.80
N LEU A 246 67.43 103.71 61.56
CA LEU A 246 66.23 104.48 61.27
C LEU A 246 65.14 103.71 60.49
N PHE A 247 65.38 102.45 60.10
CA PHE A 247 64.37 101.64 59.41
C PHE A 247 63.20 101.29 60.35
N GLY A 248 61.98 101.60 59.91
CA GLY A 248 60.74 101.37 60.67
C GLY A 248 60.31 102.52 61.58
N ARG A 249 60.89 103.72 61.46
CA ARG A 249 60.38 104.92 62.13
C ARG A 249 59.31 105.64 61.28
N GLN A 250 58.19 105.98 61.94
CA GLN A 250 57.08 106.71 61.34
C GLN A 250 57.51 108.09 60.82
N GLY A 251 57.04 108.44 59.62
CA GLY A 251 57.36 109.70 58.94
C GLY A 251 58.66 109.68 58.12
N SER A 252 59.24 108.51 57.85
CA SER A 252 60.34 108.33 56.89
C SER A 252 59.86 107.64 55.62
N ASP A 253 60.65 107.65 54.55
CA ASP A 253 60.32 106.99 53.27
C ASP A 253 60.19 105.45 53.36
N TYR A 254 60.45 104.85 54.53
CA TYR A 254 60.27 103.43 54.86
C TYR A 254 59.06 103.20 55.79
N ASP A 255 58.01 103.99 55.61
CA ASP A 255 56.77 103.89 56.37
C ASP A 255 55.82 102.84 55.74
N PHE A 256 55.71 101.69 56.40
CA PHE A 256 54.86 100.56 55.98
C PHE A 256 53.35 100.83 56.09
N THR A 257 52.94 102.04 56.48
CA THR A 257 51.53 102.39 56.70
C THR A 257 50.74 102.68 55.42
N SER A 258 51.37 103.08 54.31
CA SER A 258 50.63 103.55 53.12
C SER A 258 50.27 102.48 52.08
N ARG A 259 50.97 101.34 52.03
CA ARG A 259 50.60 100.19 51.18
C ARG A 259 50.98 98.88 51.85
N ASP A 260 49.97 98.27 52.47
CA ASP A 260 50.11 97.08 53.29
C ASP A 260 50.38 95.82 52.43
N PRO A 261 51.59 95.25 52.47
CA PRO A 261 51.95 94.04 51.72
C PRO A 261 51.10 92.83 52.11
N HIS A 262 50.49 92.83 53.30
CA HIS A 262 49.60 91.76 53.75
C HIS A 262 48.29 91.74 52.95
N LYS A 263 47.70 92.90 52.64
CA LYS A 263 46.41 92.97 51.91
C LYS A 263 46.48 92.39 50.50
N ALA A 264 47.58 92.63 49.78
CA ALA A 264 47.79 92.06 48.45
C ALA A 264 47.97 90.53 48.48
N ARG A 265 48.47 89.99 49.60
CA ARG A 265 48.63 88.55 49.81
C ARG A 265 47.31 87.87 50.17
N ASP A 266 46.49 88.51 50.99
CA ASP A 266 45.16 88.02 51.35
C ASP A 266 44.25 87.90 50.11
N GLU A 267 44.31 88.87 49.17
CA GLU A 267 43.55 88.80 47.92
C GLU A 267 43.97 87.61 47.03
N PHE A 268 45.28 87.33 46.97
CA PHE A 268 45.79 86.19 46.22
C PHE A 268 45.34 84.85 46.83
N GLU A 269 45.42 84.71 48.16
CA GLU A 269 44.97 83.50 48.86
C GLU A 269 43.46 83.27 48.72
N LYS A 270 42.67 84.35 48.73
CA LYS A 270 41.22 84.30 48.47
C LYS A 270 40.90 83.80 47.06
N LEU A 271 41.54 84.34 46.03
CA LEU A 271 41.33 83.92 44.64
C LEU A 271 41.79 82.47 44.40
N GLN A 272 42.86 82.04 45.06
CA GLN A 272 43.35 80.66 45.00
C GLN A 272 42.39 79.67 45.65
N ALA A 273 41.75 80.05 46.76
CA ALA A 273 40.71 79.25 47.42
C ALA A 273 39.45 79.11 46.56
N GLU A 274 39.01 80.19 45.90
CA GLU A 274 37.88 80.17 44.97
C GLU A 274 38.16 79.25 43.76
N GLN A 275 39.36 79.31 43.18
CA GLN A 275 39.77 78.45 42.08
C GLN A 275 39.77 76.97 42.50
N ALA A 276 40.32 76.63 43.66
CA ALA A 276 40.35 75.26 44.18
C ALA A 276 38.93 74.72 44.48
N GLY A 277 38.01 75.59 44.93
CA GLY A 277 36.61 75.24 45.13
C GLY A 277 35.87 74.94 43.83
N LEU A 278 36.15 75.69 42.77
CA LEU A 278 35.59 75.47 41.42
C LEU A 278 36.18 74.21 40.77
N GLU A 279 37.48 73.97 40.92
CA GLU A 279 38.14 72.78 40.36
C GLU A 279 37.54 71.46 40.87
N LYS A 280 37.11 71.41 42.14
CA LYS A 280 36.44 70.23 42.71
C LYS A 280 35.04 69.99 42.14
N ARG A 281 34.35 71.03 41.66
CA ARG A 281 33.00 70.94 41.08
C ARG A 281 33.01 70.63 39.58
N VAL A 282 34.13 70.86 38.90
CA VAL A 282 34.24 70.61 37.45
C VAL A 282 34.73 69.18 37.21
N ASN A 283 33.84 68.34 36.67
CA ASN A 283 34.23 67.02 36.20
C ASN A 283 34.96 67.12 34.86
N LYS A 284 36.29 67.08 34.91
CA LYS A 284 37.18 67.18 33.72
C LYS A 284 37.02 66.04 32.71
N LYS A 285 36.31 64.95 33.06
CA LYS A 285 36.03 63.81 32.16
C LYS A 285 34.75 63.98 31.35
N VAL A 286 33.95 65.03 31.60
CA VAL A 286 32.65 65.22 30.93
C VAL A 286 32.79 65.35 29.41
N MET A 287 33.85 66.00 28.91
CA MET A 287 34.04 66.13 27.45
C MET A 287 34.22 64.75 26.78
N ALA A 288 35.09 63.89 27.32
CA ALA A 288 35.28 62.54 26.79
C ALA A 288 34.04 61.63 26.99
N MET A 289 33.29 61.81 28.08
CA MET A 289 32.04 61.08 28.29
C MET A 289 30.95 61.54 27.32
N PHE A 290 30.89 62.83 27.01
CA PHE A 290 29.96 63.39 26.05
C PHE A 290 30.26 62.89 24.63
N GLU A 291 31.52 62.96 24.19
CA GLU A 291 31.95 62.41 22.89
C GLU A 291 31.58 60.92 22.75
N LYS A 292 31.86 60.11 23.78
CA LYS A 292 31.49 58.69 23.77
C LYS A 292 29.97 58.48 23.72
N ALA A 293 29.19 59.26 24.48
CA ALA A 293 27.73 59.15 24.48
C ALA A 293 27.13 59.60 23.14
N GLU A 294 27.73 60.61 22.50
CA GLU A 294 27.36 61.08 21.17
C GLU A 294 27.64 60.00 20.11
N ASP A 295 28.81 59.35 20.16
CA ASP A 295 29.13 58.22 19.28
C ASP A 295 28.15 57.05 19.45
N GLU A 296 27.86 56.66 20.70
CA GLU A 296 26.89 55.60 21.00
C GLU A 296 25.48 55.97 20.52
N TYR A 297 25.08 57.22 20.68
CA TYR A 297 23.80 57.73 20.20
C TYR A 297 23.72 57.66 18.67
N ASN A 298 24.74 58.15 17.96
CA ASN A 298 24.79 58.14 16.51
C ASN A 298 24.78 56.71 15.95
N ASP A 299 25.53 55.79 16.57
CA ASP A 299 25.56 54.38 16.18
C ASP A 299 24.19 53.71 16.41
N LEU A 300 23.49 54.06 17.50
CA LEU A 300 22.14 53.56 17.79
C LEU A 300 21.10 54.11 16.80
N ILE A 301 21.18 55.38 16.43
CA ILE A 301 20.31 56.01 15.43
C ILE A 301 20.52 55.35 14.05
N SER A 302 21.77 55.09 13.67
CA SER A 302 22.11 54.37 12.43
C SER A 302 21.49 52.96 12.42
N LYS A 303 21.68 52.18 13.50
CA LYS A 303 21.07 50.84 13.64
C LYS A 303 19.54 50.88 13.59
N LYS A 304 18.92 51.86 14.24
CA LYS A 304 17.47 52.05 14.19
C LYS A 304 16.99 52.29 12.76
N SER A 305 17.65 53.17 12.03
CA SER A 305 17.30 53.47 10.62
C SER A 305 17.43 52.22 9.73
N ILE A 306 18.47 51.42 9.91
CA ILE A 306 18.64 50.15 9.18
C ILE A 306 17.47 49.20 9.47
N ILE A 307 17.10 49.01 10.73
CA ILE A 307 15.98 48.14 11.12
C ILE A 307 14.64 48.63 10.57
N GLU A 308 14.39 49.95 10.59
CA GLU A 308 13.16 50.53 10.02
C GLU A 308 13.09 50.34 8.50
N ASN A 309 14.21 50.49 7.81
CA ASN A 309 14.32 50.23 6.38
C ASN A 309 14.10 48.75 6.05
N ASP A 310 14.72 47.83 6.79
CA ASP A 310 14.56 46.40 6.58
C ASP A 310 13.14 45.93 6.86
N LYS A 311 12.50 46.44 7.93
CA LYS A 311 11.08 46.21 8.20
C LYS A 311 10.20 46.65 7.04
N SER A 312 10.50 47.82 6.47
CA SER A 312 9.74 48.36 5.34
C SER A 312 9.92 47.50 4.09
N LYS A 313 11.15 47.07 3.79
CA LYS A 313 11.44 46.15 2.68
C LYS A 313 10.72 44.81 2.84
N ILE A 314 10.77 44.20 4.03
CA ILE A 314 10.11 42.92 4.29
C ILE A 314 8.60 43.05 4.07
N LYS A 315 7.97 44.14 4.53
CA LYS A 315 6.55 44.41 4.29
C LYS A 315 6.22 44.50 2.79
N LEU A 316 7.02 45.26 2.03
CA LEU A 316 6.83 45.38 0.58
C LEU A 316 6.95 44.03 -0.12
N VAL A 317 7.92 43.20 0.27
CA VAL A 317 8.08 41.85 -0.29
C VAL A 317 6.89 40.95 0.05
N ILE A 318 6.34 41.05 1.26
CA ILE A 318 5.12 40.30 1.65
C ILE A 318 3.94 40.74 0.78
N GLU A 319 3.73 42.04 0.61
CA GLU A 319 2.66 42.58 -0.23
C GLU A 319 2.80 42.13 -1.70
N GLU A 320 4.01 42.21 -2.27
CA GLU A 320 4.29 41.74 -3.63
C GLU A 320 4.05 40.24 -3.79
N LEU A 321 4.46 39.43 -2.82
CA LEU A 321 4.23 37.98 -2.82
C LEU A 321 2.74 37.64 -2.70
N ASP A 322 1.98 38.37 -1.88
CA ASP A 322 0.54 38.18 -1.74
C ASP A 322 -0.21 38.54 -3.02
N GLU A 323 0.19 39.61 -3.72
CA GLU A 323 -0.36 39.95 -5.04
C GLU A 323 -0.05 38.87 -6.07
N LYS A 324 1.22 38.44 -6.19
CA LYS A 324 1.63 37.35 -7.09
C LYS A 324 0.90 36.05 -6.79
N LYS A 325 0.68 35.73 -5.50
CA LYS A 325 -0.09 34.57 -5.07
C LYS A 325 -1.54 34.67 -5.53
N LYS A 326 -2.20 35.82 -5.32
CA LYS A 326 -3.60 36.05 -5.75
C LYS A 326 -3.73 35.96 -7.27
N GLU A 327 -2.81 36.55 -8.01
CA GLU A 327 -2.80 36.49 -9.48
C GLU A 327 -2.62 35.05 -9.99
N THR A 328 -1.61 34.34 -9.47
CA THR A 328 -1.34 32.94 -9.84
C THR A 328 -2.54 32.05 -9.52
N LEU A 329 -3.16 32.23 -8.36
CA LEU A 329 -4.33 31.45 -7.96
C LEU A 329 -5.54 31.76 -8.85
N LYS A 330 -5.76 33.03 -9.23
CA LYS A 330 -6.80 33.43 -10.18
C LYS A 330 -6.61 32.80 -11.56
N VAL A 331 -5.39 32.86 -12.11
CA VAL A 331 -5.05 32.22 -13.39
C VAL A 331 -5.26 30.71 -13.31
N THR A 332 -4.84 30.10 -12.20
CA THR A 332 -5.01 28.66 -11.95
C THR A 332 -6.49 28.29 -11.90
N TRP A 333 -7.30 29.02 -11.14
CA TRP A 333 -8.74 28.78 -11.04
C TRP A 333 -9.43 28.89 -12.40
N VAL A 334 -9.17 29.95 -13.17
CA VAL A 334 -9.79 30.14 -14.49
C VAL A 334 -9.44 28.99 -15.43
N LYS A 335 -8.17 28.58 -15.46
CA LYS A 335 -7.71 27.49 -16.32
C LYS A 335 -8.28 26.13 -15.87
N VAL A 336 -8.17 25.80 -14.59
CA VAL A 336 -8.72 24.54 -14.03
C VAL A 336 -10.23 24.48 -14.20
N ASN A 337 -10.95 25.59 -14.04
CA ASN A 337 -12.41 25.64 -14.24
C ASN A 337 -12.79 25.33 -15.70
N SER A 338 -12.06 25.91 -16.66
CA SER A 338 -12.24 25.62 -18.09
C SER A 338 -11.94 24.16 -18.42
N ASP A 339 -10.80 23.66 -17.97
CA ASP A 339 -10.35 22.28 -18.21
C ASP A 339 -11.30 21.27 -17.54
N PHE A 340 -11.75 21.57 -16.33
CA PHE A 340 -12.72 20.74 -15.58
C PHE A 340 -14.05 20.62 -16.31
N GLY A 341 -14.61 21.73 -16.80
CA GLY A 341 -15.84 21.70 -17.60
C GLY A 341 -15.67 20.89 -18.90
N SER A 342 -14.54 21.06 -19.58
CA SER A 342 -14.23 20.32 -20.81
C SER A 342 -14.06 18.82 -20.57
N ILE A 343 -13.30 18.44 -19.54
CA ILE A 343 -13.06 17.03 -19.19
C ILE A 343 -14.37 16.36 -18.76
N PHE A 344 -15.14 17.02 -17.89
CA PHE A 344 -16.40 16.46 -17.39
C PHE A 344 -17.41 16.25 -18.53
N SER A 345 -17.56 17.22 -19.44
CA SER A 345 -18.46 17.10 -20.60
C SER A 345 -18.03 16.00 -21.59
N THR A 346 -16.74 15.68 -21.65
CA THR A 346 -16.20 14.58 -22.45
C THR A 346 -16.46 13.22 -21.79
N LEU A 347 -16.39 13.13 -20.46
CA LEU A 347 -16.70 11.90 -19.71
C LEU A 347 -18.21 11.59 -19.70
N LEU A 348 -19.03 12.63 -19.58
CA LEU A 348 -20.49 12.56 -19.55
C LEU A 348 -21.08 13.52 -20.59
N PRO A 349 -21.39 13.04 -21.81
CA PRO A 349 -22.01 13.88 -22.83
C PRO A 349 -23.34 14.48 -22.36
N GLY A 350 -23.55 15.77 -22.62
CA GLY A 350 -24.79 16.48 -22.24
C GLY A 350 -24.79 17.05 -20.81
N THR A 351 -23.66 16.99 -20.11
CA THR A 351 -23.48 17.62 -18.79
C THR A 351 -22.44 18.73 -18.84
N MET A 352 -22.52 19.66 -17.90
CA MET A 352 -21.52 20.71 -17.69
C MET A 352 -21.15 20.76 -16.21
N ALA A 353 -19.90 21.10 -15.92
CA ALA A 353 -19.46 21.34 -14.55
C ALA A 353 -18.62 22.61 -14.48
N LYS A 354 -18.71 23.31 -13.36
CA LYS A 354 -17.92 24.51 -13.07
C LYS A 354 -17.59 24.61 -11.58
N LEU A 355 -16.54 25.34 -11.29
CA LEU A 355 -16.08 25.72 -9.95
C LEU A 355 -16.46 27.18 -9.72
N GLU A 356 -17.39 27.43 -8.80
CA GLU A 356 -17.81 28.78 -8.41
C GLU A 356 -17.47 29.07 -6.96
N PRO A 357 -17.12 30.31 -6.60
CA PRO A 357 -17.04 30.71 -5.21
C PRO A 357 -18.39 30.51 -4.50
N PRO A 358 -18.38 30.26 -3.17
CA PRO A 358 -19.60 30.21 -2.38
C PRO A 358 -20.35 31.56 -2.43
N GLU A 359 -21.65 31.54 -2.18
CA GLU A 359 -22.48 32.74 -2.24
C GLU A 359 -21.98 33.82 -1.26
N GLY A 360 -21.66 34.99 -1.79
CA GLY A 360 -21.11 36.12 -1.01
C GLY A 360 -19.61 36.06 -0.74
N GLY A 361 -18.90 35.03 -1.22
CA GLY A 361 -17.46 34.87 -1.06
C GLY A 361 -16.63 35.17 -2.32
N SER A 362 -15.31 35.16 -2.16
CA SER A 362 -14.32 35.23 -3.25
C SER A 362 -13.75 33.85 -3.56
N PHE A 363 -13.08 33.70 -4.70
CA PHE A 363 -12.37 32.47 -5.08
C PHE A 363 -11.26 32.07 -4.09
N LEU A 364 -10.88 32.97 -3.17
CA LEU A 364 -9.94 32.71 -2.09
C LEU A 364 -10.57 31.99 -0.89
N ASP A 365 -11.88 32.11 -0.69
CA ASP A 365 -12.60 31.54 0.46
C ASP A 365 -12.96 30.06 0.25
N GLY A 366 -12.72 29.54 -0.95
CA GLY A 366 -13.06 28.20 -1.37
C GLY A 366 -13.80 28.19 -2.71
N LEU A 367 -13.98 27.00 -3.27
CA LEU A 367 -14.73 26.80 -4.51
C LEU A 367 -15.71 25.64 -4.31
N GLU A 368 -16.93 25.84 -4.77
CA GLU A 368 -17.98 24.84 -4.82
C GLU A 368 -18.10 24.27 -6.23
N VAL A 369 -18.33 22.96 -6.30
CA VAL A 369 -18.55 22.26 -7.57
C VAL A 369 -20.04 22.34 -7.91
N ARG A 370 -20.36 22.97 -9.04
CA ARG A 370 -21.73 23.00 -9.59
C ARG A 370 -21.80 22.20 -10.88
N VAL A 371 -22.86 21.41 -11.01
CA VAL A 371 -23.07 20.51 -12.15
C VAL A 371 -24.42 20.83 -12.80
N ALA A 372 -24.46 20.83 -14.13
CA ALA A 372 -25.69 20.93 -14.91
C ALA A 372 -25.93 19.67 -15.73
N PHE A 373 -27.19 19.25 -15.78
CA PHE A 373 -27.67 18.16 -16.63
C PHE A 373 -28.70 18.72 -17.61
N GLY A 374 -28.47 18.57 -18.92
CA GLY A 374 -29.42 19.06 -19.93
C GLY A 374 -29.71 20.56 -19.82
N GLY A 375 -28.76 21.36 -19.32
CA GLY A 375 -28.90 22.81 -19.11
C GLY A 375 -29.44 23.24 -17.75
N VAL A 376 -29.86 22.31 -16.87
CA VAL A 376 -30.37 22.65 -15.53
C VAL A 376 -29.27 22.50 -14.47
N TRP A 377 -28.90 23.62 -13.84
CA TRP A 377 -27.90 23.65 -12.77
C TRP A 377 -28.44 23.10 -11.45
N LYS A 378 -27.66 22.22 -10.80
CA LYS A 378 -27.98 21.63 -9.50
C LYS A 378 -27.12 22.27 -8.41
N GLN A 379 -27.74 22.56 -7.27
CA GLN A 379 -27.06 23.14 -6.10
C GLN A 379 -26.39 22.10 -5.20
N SER A 380 -26.91 20.86 -5.15
CA SER A 380 -26.38 19.82 -4.26
C SER A 380 -25.80 18.63 -5.04
N LEU A 381 -24.58 18.22 -4.65
CA LEU A 381 -23.92 17.00 -5.15
C LEU A 381 -24.62 15.71 -4.69
N SER A 382 -25.51 15.80 -3.69
CA SER A 382 -26.28 14.69 -3.13
C SER A 382 -27.22 14.04 -4.14
N GLU A 383 -27.65 14.79 -5.17
CA GLU A 383 -28.57 14.33 -6.22
C GLU A 383 -27.88 13.44 -7.27
N LEU A 384 -26.56 13.33 -7.24
CA LEU A 384 -25.78 12.53 -8.19
C LEU A 384 -25.75 11.05 -7.81
N SER A 385 -25.74 10.16 -8.80
CA SER A 385 -25.49 8.74 -8.57
C SER A 385 -24.04 8.49 -8.11
N GLY A 386 -23.78 7.38 -7.43
CA GLY A 386 -22.43 7.06 -6.93
C GLY A 386 -21.35 7.03 -8.04
N GLY A 387 -21.69 6.52 -9.22
CA GLY A 387 -20.80 6.53 -10.39
C GLY A 387 -20.56 7.94 -10.94
N GLN A 388 -21.59 8.79 -10.97
CA GLN A 388 -21.47 10.18 -11.42
C GLN A 388 -20.61 11.02 -10.47
N ARG A 389 -20.74 10.83 -9.15
CA ARG A 389 -19.87 11.50 -8.17
C ARG A 389 -18.40 11.09 -8.35
N SER A 390 -18.16 9.81 -8.62
CA SER A 390 -16.81 9.29 -8.88
C SER A 390 -16.21 9.89 -10.14
N LEU A 391 -16.99 10.02 -11.22
CA LEU A 391 -16.56 10.69 -12.46
C LEU A 391 -16.30 12.19 -12.28
N LEU A 392 -17.12 12.87 -11.48
CA LEU A 392 -16.95 14.28 -11.16
C LEU A 392 -15.63 14.51 -10.40
N ALA A 393 -15.35 13.68 -9.39
CA ALA A 393 -14.11 13.74 -8.63
C ALA A 393 -12.89 13.44 -9.53
N LEU A 394 -12.97 12.41 -10.37
CA LEU A 394 -11.91 12.07 -11.32
C LEU A 394 -11.66 13.22 -12.31
N SER A 395 -12.72 13.87 -12.80
CA SER A 395 -12.61 15.01 -13.71
C SER A 395 -11.89 16.18 -13.06
N LEU A 396 -12.18 16.47 -11.79
CA LEU A 396 -11.53 17.53 -11.04
C LEU A 396 -10.05 17.24 -10.83
N ILE A 397 -9.71 16.02 -10.44
CA ILE A 397 -8.32 15.58 -10.27
C ILE A 397 -7.56 15.72 -11.58
N LEU A 398 -8.13 15.23 -12.68
CA LEU A 398 -7.49 15.31 -14.00
C LEU A 398 -7.35 16.76 -14.49
N ALA A 399 -8.32 17.63 -14.24
CA ALA A 399 -8.20 19.06 -14.57
C ALA A 399 -7.04 19.73 -13.81
N LEU A 400 -6.86 19.38 -12.53
CA LEU A 400 -5.72 19.84 -11.74
C LEU A 400 -4.38 19.30 -12.29
N LEU A 401 -4.36 18.03 -12.70
CA LEU A 401 -3.17 17.42 -13.31
C LEU A 401 -2.87 17.98 -14.70
N LEU A 402 -3.86 18.45 -15.45
CA LEU A 402 -3.69 19.09 -16.75
C LEU A 402 -3.11 20.51 -16.63
N PHE A 403 -3.44 21.22 -15.54
CA PHE A 403 -2.87 22.53 -15.28
C PHE A 403 -1.34 22.48 -15.13
N LYS A 404 -0.83 21.45 -14.44
CA LYS A 404 0.60 21.17 -14.26
C LYS A 404 0.90 19.73 -14.71
N PRO A 405 1.10 19.51 -16.02
CA PRO A 405 1.20 18.16 -16.58
C PRO A 405 2.47 17.45 -16.09
N ALA A 406 2.32 16.17 -15.77
CA ALA A 406 3.39 15.25 -15.43
C ALA A 406 3.71 14.34 -16.63
N PRO A 407 4.94 13.85 -16.76
CA PRO A 407 5.32 12.96 -17.86
C PRO A 407 4.68 11.57 -17.76
N LEU A 408 4.31 11.12 -16.55
CA LEU A 408 3.75 9.80 -16.27
C LEU A 408 2.61 9.89 -15.26
N TYR A 409 1.51 9.21 -15.55
CA TYR A 409 0.38 9.01 -14.66
C TYR A 409 0.09 7.52 -14.49
N ILE A 410 -0.22 7.12 -13.26
CA ILE A 410 -0.62 5.75 -12.93
C ILE A 410 -2.02 5.82 -12.31
N LEU A 411 -2.97 5.11 -12.91
CA LEU A 411 -4.35 5.00 -12.42
C LEU A 411 -4.60 3.55 -12.04
N ASP A 412 -4.89 3.30 -10.77
CA ASP A 412 -5.11 1.95 -10.25
C ASP A 412 -6.59 1.75 -9.91
N GLU A 413 -7.25 0.84 -10.63
CA GLU A 413 -8.66 0.44 -10.48
C GLU A 413 -9.68 1.58 -10.38
N VAL A 414 -9.37 2.74 -10.97
CA VAL A 414 -10.23 3.93 -10.95
C VAL A 414 -11.60 3.71 -11.59
N ASP A 415 -11.75 2.63 -12.33
CA ASP A 415 -12.95 2.24 -13.04
C ASP A 415 -13.80 1.18 -12.33
N ALA A 416 -13.41 0.69 -11.15
CA ALA A 416 -14.12 -0.37 -10.43
C ALA A 416 -15.61 -0.08 -10.21
N ALA A 417 -15.97 1.17 -9.89
CA ALA A 417 -17.34 1.62 -9.65
C ALA A 417 -18.10 2.12 -10.89
N LEU A 418 -17.50 2.08 -12.08
CA LEU A 418 -18.05 2.66 -13.31
C LEU A 418 -18.62 1.60 -14.27
N ASP A 419 -19.60 1.94 -15.09
CA ASP A 419 -20.11 1.04 -16.11
C ASP A 419 -19.20 0.99 -17.36
N LEU A 420 -19.51 0.08 -18.29
CA LEU A 420 -18.72 -0.08 -19.51
C LEU A 420 -18.74 1.18 -20.40
N SER A 421 -19.84 1.95 -20.38
CA SER A 421 -19.98 3.15 -21.20
C SER A 421 -19.08 4.29 -20.69
N HIS A 422 -19.03 4.54 -19.38
CA HIS A 422 -18.18 5.58 -18.80
C HIS A 422 -16.69 5.21 -18.86
N THR A 423 -16.34 3.93 -18.73
CA THR A 423 -14.94 3.49 -18.89
C THR A 423 -14.39 3.73 -20.29
N GLN A 424 -15.20 3.52 -21.33
CA GLN A 424 -14.80 3.90 -22.69
C GLN A 424 -14.55 5.41 -22.84
N ASN A 425 -15.38 6.25 -22.20
CA ASN A 425 -15.22 7.70 -22.24
C ASN A 425 -13.95 8.16 -21.52
N ILE A 426 -13.55 7.51 -20.41
CA ILE A 426 -12.28 7.79 -19.74
C ILE A 426 -11.10 7.57 -20.68
N GLY A 427 -11.05 6.44 -21.38
CA GLY A 427 -9.98 6.17 -22.35
C GLY A 427 -9.91 7.21 -23.48
N ARG A 428 -11.06 7.64 -24.00
CA ARG A 428 -11.14 8.71 -25.01
C ARG A 428 -10.67 10.06 -24.48
N MET A 429 -11.09 10.41 -23.27
CA MET A 429 -10.72 11.67 -22.61
C MET A 429 -9.22 11.73 -22.35
N ILE A 430 -8.61 10.65 -21.83
CA ILE A 430 -7.14 10.58 -21.63
C ILE A 430 -6.41 10.85 -22.95
N LYS A 431 -6.84 10.20 -24.03
CA LYS A 431 -6.23 10.34 -25.35
C LYS A 431 -6.40 11.74 -25.96
N ALA A 432 -7.52 12.41 -25.68
CA ALA A 432 -7.81 13.74 -26.20
C ALA A 432 -7.10 14.86 -25.41
N HIS A 433 -7.13 14.78 -24.08
CA HIS A 433 -6.64 15.86 -23.20
C HIS A 433 -5.17 15.72 -22.80
N PHE A 434 -4.59 14.52 -22.86
CA PHE A 434 -3.20 14.27 -22.46
C PHE A 434 -2.35 13.63 -23.58
N PRO A 435 -2.20 14.26 -24.75
CA PRO A 435 -1.45 13.68 -25.87
C PRO A 435 0.06 13.54 -25.61
N HIS A 436 0.61 14.32 -24.67
CA HIS A 436 2.05 14.38 -24.39
C HIS A 436 2.46 13.66 -23.10
N SER A 437 1.52 12.99 -22.40
CA SER A 437 1.79 12.30 -21.13
C SER A 437 1.57 10.80 -21.26
N GLN A 438 2.37 10.02 -20.55
CA GLN A 438 2.24 8.56 -20.50
C GLN A 438 1.23 8.17 -19.42
N PHE A 439 0.31 7.27 -19.76
CA PHE A 439 -0.67 6.71 -18.81
C PHE A 439 -0.46 5.21 -18.66
N ILE A 440 -0.31 4.76 -17.42
CA ILE A 440 -0.40 3.35 -17.03
C ILE A 440 -1.73 3.20 -16.30
N VAL A 441 -2.62 2.38 -16.82
CA VAL A 441 -3.91 2.11 -16.21
C VAL A 441 -3.99 0.65 -15.84
N VAL A 442 -4.20 0.38 -14.55
CA VAL A 442 -4.56 -0.93 -14.02
C VAL A 442 -6.08 -0.98 -13.97
N SER A 443 -6.67 -1.92 -14.71
CA SER A 443 -8.12 -2.05 -14.85
C SER A 443 -8.49 -3.51 -15.11
N LEU A 444 -9.68 -3.89 -14.65
CA LEU A 444 -10.30 -5.19 -14.91
C LEU A 444 -11.41 -5.11 -15.99
N LYS A 445 -11.65 -3.93 -16.58
CA LYS A 445 -12.78 -3.69 -17.50
C LYS A 445 -12.34 -3.52 -18.94
N GLU A 446 -13.05 -4.21 -19.84
CA GLU A 446 -12.79 -4.19 -21.28
C GLU A 446 -12.86 -2.80 -21.92
N GLY A 447 -13.66 -1.88 -21.35
CA GLY A 447 -13.81 -0.51 -21.85
C GLY A 447 -12.52 0.30 -21.85
N MET A 448 -11.63 0.05 -20.89
CA MET A 448 -10.31 0.70 -20.83
C MET A 448 -9.31 0.06 -21.80
N PHE A 449 -9.38 -1.27 -21.97
CA PHE A 449 -8.45 -2.04 -22.81
C PHE A 449 -8.50 -1.62 -24.28
N ASN A 450 -9.70 -1.34 -24.79
CA ASN A 450 -9.91 -0.98 -26.20
C ASN A 450 -9.29 0.38 -26.59
N ASN A 451 -9.03 1.24 -25.61
CA ASN A 451 -8.43 2.56 -25.85
C ASN A 451 -6.90 2.58 -25.66
N ALA A 452 -6.31 1.48 -25.20
CA ALA A 452 -4.88 1.39 -24.93
C ALA A 452 -4.06 1.13 -26.21
N ASN A 453 -2.88 1.75 -26.30
CA ASN A 453 -1.92 1.47 -27.37
C ASN A 453 -1.23 0.11 -27.19
N VAL A 454 -0.97 -0.27 -25.94
CA VAL A 454 -0.28 -1.49 -25.54
C VAL A 454 -1.02 -2.06 -24.33
N LEU A 455 -1.24 -3.37 -24.35
CA LEU A 455 -1.87 -4.12 -23.27
C LEU A 455 -0.81 -4.96 -22.58
N PHE A 456 -0.65 -4.77 -21.28
CA PHE A 456 0.16 -5.63 -20.44
C PHE A 456 -0.77 -6.54 -19.65
N ARG A 457 -0.58 -7.86 -19.79
CA ARG A 457 -1.31 -8.87 -19.02
C ARG A 457 -0.35 -9.51 -18.05
N THR A 458 -0.64 -9.41 -16.77
CA THR A 458 0.06 -10.17 -15.74
C THR A 458 -0.41 -11.62 -15.81
N LYS A 459 0.53 -12.56 -15.77
CA LYS A 459 0.28 -14.00 -15.71
C LYS A 459 1.19 -14.60 -14.67
N PHE A 460 0.64 -15.49 -13.87
CA PHE A 460 1.41 -16.30 -12.96
C PHE A 460 1.72 -17.62 -13.67
N VAL A 461 3.00 -17.87 -13.99
CA VAL A 461 3.47 -19.06 -14.70
C VAL A 461 4.66 -19.64 -13.94
N ASP A 462 4.61 -20.93 -13.62
CA ASP A 462 5.67 -21.67 -12.95
C ASP A 462 6.21 -21.00 -11.67
N GLY A 463 5.34 -20.44 -10.82
CA GLY A 463 5.77 -19.81 -9.56
C GLY A 463 6.28 -18.37 -9.69
N VAL A 464 6.31 -17.80 -10.91
CA VAL A 464 6.85 -16.46 -11.17
C VAL A 464 5.78 -15.55 -11.79
N SER A 465 5.68 -14.33 -11.27
CA SER A 465 4.88 -13.27 -11.88
C SER A 465 5.52 -12.80 -13.18
N THR A 466 4.92 -13.18 -14.29
CA THR A 466 5.35 -12.80 -15.65
C THR A 466 4.43 -11.73 -16.22
N VAL A 467 4.96 -10.88 -17.10
CA VAL A 467 4.18 -9.86 -17.81
C VAL A 467 4.22 -10.15 -19.29
N GLN A 468 3.06 -10.42 -19.87
CA GLN A 468 2.90 -10.59 -21.31
C GLN A 468 2.48 -9.26 -21.94
N ARG A 469 3.29 -8.75 -22.87
CA ARG A 469 2.99 -7.55 -23.65
C ARG A 469 2.25 -7.93 -24.93
N THR A 470 1.11 -7.31 -25.16
CA THR A 470 0.33 -7.42 -26.40
C THR A 470 0.17 -6.03 -27.01
N VAL A 471 0.48 -5.88 -28.30
CA VAL A 471 0.27 -4.63 -29.02
C VAL A 471 -0.97 -4.78 -29.88
N ALA A 472 -1.95 -3.89 -29.73
CA ALA A 472 -3.13 -3.90 -30.57
C ALA A 472 -2.72 -3.62 -32.03
N SER A 473 -3.13 -4.49 -32.96
CA SER A 473 -2.93 -4.27 -34.39
C SER A 473 -3.60 -2.95 -34.78
N LYS A 474 -2.81 -1.96 -35.23
CA LYS A 474 -3.37 -0.73 -35.81
C LYS A 474 -4.30 -1.15 -36.94
N GLN A 475 -5.61 -0.94 -36.78
CA GLN A 475 -6.49 -0.86 -37.95
C GLN A 475 -5.99 0.32 -38.78
N SER A 476 -5.42 0.00 -39.94
CA SER A 476 -5.13 0.94 -41.01
C SER A 476 -6.39 1.74 -41.30
N LYS A 477 -6.41 3.01 -40.89
CA LYS A 477 -7.31 4.01 -41.45
C LYS A 477 -6.50 4.91 -42.36
#